data_AF-A0A917QJS2-F1
#
_entry.id   AF-A0A917QJS2-F1
#
_cell.length_a   1.000
_cell.length_b   1.000
_cell.length_c   1.000
_cell.angle_alpha   90.00
_cell.angle_beta   90.00
_cell.angle_gamma   90.00
#
_symmetry.space_group_name_H-M   'P 1'
#
loop_
_entity.id
_entity.type
_entity.pdbx_description
1 polymer ?
#
loop_
_entity_poly.entity_id
_entity_poly.type
_entity_poly.pdbx_seq_one_letter_code
_entity_poly.pdbx_strand_id
1 'polypeptide(L)' 'MGKTLIEIDEESLAVAQEACGTKTKKDTVNRALREVSDRVKRHEARMAAEHIAAAALDLEDLTDKAVYRPGRTAGDD' A
#
# COMPACT_ATOMS: atom_id res chain seq x y z
N MET A 1 -3.26 6.93 26.33
CA MET A 1 -4.29 5.99 25.81
C MET A 1 -5.61 6.32 26.44
N GLY A 2 -6.66 6.49 25.64
CA GLY A 2 -8.04 6.55 26.13
C GLY A 2 -8.48 5.18 26.64
N LYS A 3 -9.39 5.15 27.60
CA LYS A 3 -10.05 3.92 28.05
C LYS A 3 -11.40 3.85 27.35
N THR A 4 -11.62 2.80 26.58
CA THR A 4 -12.88 2.53 25.92
C THR A 4 -13.33 1.15 26.37
N LEU A 5 -14.57 1.04 26.84
CA LEU A 5 -15.19 -0.24 27.15
C LEU A 5 -15.73 -0.82 25.84
N ILE A 6 -15.25 -2.00 25.47
CA ILE A 6 -15.70 -2.74 24.29
C ILE A 6 -15.89 -4.20 24.66
N GLU A 7 -16.92 -4.81 24.11
CA GLU A 7 -17.10 -6.26 24.18
C GLU A 7 -16.20 -6.90 23.12
N ILE A 8 -15.49 -7.95 23.49
CA ILE A 8 -14.56 -8.68 22.62
C ILE A 8 -14.93 -10.16 22.66
N ASP A 9 -14.92 -10.79 21.50
CA ASP A 9 -15.01 -12.23 21.38
C ASP A 9 -13.74 -12.91 21.92
N GLU A 10 -13.90 -13.72 22.96
CA GLU A 10 -12.78 -14.35 23.67
C GLU A 10 -12.06 -15.41 22.81
N GLU A 11 -12.76 -16.07 21.89
CA GLU A 11 -12.17 -17.05 20.97
C GLU A 11 -11.24 -16.36 19.97
N SER A 12 -11.71 -15.31 19.31
CA SER A 12 -10.93 -14.47 18.41
C SER A 12 -9.74 -13.83 19.13
N LEU A 13 -9.92 -13.45 20.40
CA LEU A 13 -8.85 -12.89 21.21
C LEU A 13 -7.76 -13.92 21.52
N ALA A 14 -8.13 -15.18 21.77
CA ALA A 14 -7.16 -16.26 22.01
C ALA A 14 -6.30 -16.50 20.75
N VAL A 15 -6.93 -16.58 19.57
CA VAL A 15 -6.23 -16.72 18.30
C VAL A 15 -5.29 -15.53 18.05
N ALA A 16 -5.76 -14.32 18.31
CA ALA A 16 -4.93 -13.12 18.17
C ALA A 16 -3.77 -13.09 19.18
N GLN A 17 -3.97 -13.63 20.40
CA GLN A 17 -2.91 -13.77 21.40
C GLN A 17 -1.83 -14.74 20.97
N GLU A 18 -2.19 -15.87 20.35
CA GLU A 18 -1.22 -16.81 19.78
C GLU A 18 -0.48 -16.19 18.60
N ALA A 19 -1.21 -15.60 17.65
CA ALA A 19 -0.64 -14.97 16.46
C ALA A 19 0.30 -13.81 16.81
N CYS A 20 -0.07 -12.99 17.80
CA CYS A 20 0.80 -11.92 18.27
C CYS A 20 1.90 -12.49 19.17
N GLY A 21 1.61 -13.46 20.03
CA GLY A 21 2.48 -13.90 21.14
C GLY A 21 2.37 -12.99 22.37
N THR A 22 1.16 -12.47 22.65
CA THR A 22 0.89 -11.56 23.77
C THR A 22 0.22 -12.27 24.95
N LYS A 23 0.57 -11.86 26.17
CA LYS A 23 -0.01 -12.43 27.40
C LYS A 23 -1.24 -11.69 27.91
N THR A 24 -1.45 -10.44 27.51
CA THR A 24 -2.55 -9.60 28.02
C THR A 24 -3.44 -9.12 26.88
N LYS A 25 -4.75 -9.06 27.15
CA LYS A 25 -5.77 -8.61 26.19
C LYS A 25 -5.44 -7.23 25.61
N LYS A 26 -5.05 -6.29 26.47
CA LYS A 26 -4.62 -4.93 26.08
C LYS A 26 -3.44 -4.97 25.11
N ASP A 27 -2.44 -5.80 25.38
CA ASP A 27 -1.25 -5.87 24.53
C ASP A 27 -1.59 -6.45 23.17
N THR A 28 -2.43 -7.51 23.13
CA THR A 28 -2.95 -8.10 21.89
C THR A 28 -3.67 -7.07 21.04
N VAL A 29 -4.62 -6.33 21.63
CA VAL A 29 -5.41 -5.34 20.90
C VAL A 29 -4.51 -4.23 20.36
N ASN A 30 -3.62 -3.68 21.18
CA ASN A 30 -2.73 -2.60 20.73
C ASN A 30 -1.76 -3.08 19.64
N ARG A 31 -1.23 -4.30 19.76
CA ARG A 31 -0.34 -4.89 18.76
C ARG A 31 -1.08 -5.16 17.44
N ALA A 32 -2.26 -5.76 17.50
CA ALA A 32 -3.09 -6.01 16.32
C ALA A 32 -3.46 -4.71 15.61
N LEU A 33 -3.90 -3.68 16.35
CA LEU A 33 -4.22 -2.37 15.77
C LEU A 33 -3.01 -1.72 15.10
N ARG A 34 -1.83 -1.82 15.71
CA ARG A 34 -0.59 -1.31 15.12
C ARG A 34 -0.24 -2.04 13.83
N GLU A 35 -0.32 -3.37 13.83
CA GLU A 35 0.00 -4.16 12.65
C GLU A 35 -0.95 -3.88 11.48
N VAL A 36 -2.26 -3.78 11.74
CA VAL A 36 -3.24 -3.39 10.72
C VAL A 36 -2.95 -1.98 10.21
N SER A 37 -2.67 -1.03 11.10
CA SER A 37 -2.31 0.35 10.71
C SER A 37 -1.09 0.37 9.79
N ASP A 38 -0.07 -0.42 10.11
CA ASP A 38 1.15 -0.50 9.30
C ASP A 38 0.88 -1.18 7.95
N ARG A 39 -0.02 -2.18 7.90
CA ARG A 39 -0.46 -2.80 6.64
C ARG A 39 -1.21 -1.79 5.75
N VAL A 40 -2.11 -0.98 6.33
CA VAL A 40 -2.84 0.06 5.59
C VAL A 40 -1.88 1.11 5.04
N LYS A 41 -0.97 1.63 5.87
CA LYS A 41 0.04 2.61 5.42
C LYS A 41 0.91 2.08 4.29
N ARG A 42 1.32 0.81 4.36
CA ARG A 42 2.08 0.16 3.28
C ARG A 42 1.27 0.08 1.99
N HIS A 43 -0.03 -0.21 2.09
CA HIS A 43 -0.92 -0.23 0.93
C HIS A 43 -1.11 1.17 0.32
N GLU A 44 -1.36 2.19 1.15
CA GLU A 44 -1.49 3.58 0.71
C GLU A 44 -0.21 4.10 0.07
N ALA A 45 0.96 3.79 0.65
CA ALA A 45 2.24 4.16 0.09
C ALA A 45 2.48 3.52 -1.29
N ARG A 46 2.05 2.27 -1.48
CA ARG A 46 2.11 1.60 -2.78
C ARG A 46 1.21 2.30 -3.81
N MET A 47 -0.05 2.57 -3.46
CA MET A 47 -0.98 3.29 -4.32
C MET A 47 -0.43 4.67 -4.72
N ALA A 48 0.10 5.41 -3.75
CA ALA A 48 0.72 6.71 -4.00
C ALA A 48 1.93 6.60 -4.95
N ALA A 49 2.78 5.58 -4.77
CA ALA A 49 3.90 5.33 -5.66
C ALA A 49 3.44 4.97 -7.08
N GLU A 50 2.39 4.15 -7.23
CA GLU A 50 1.78 3.81 -8.53
C GLU A 50 1.23 5.06 -9.22
N HIS A 51 0.54 5.94 -8.49
CA HIS A 51 0.04 7.20 -9.02
C HIS A 51 1.18 8.15 -9.46
N ILE A 52 2.24 8.27 -8.67
CA ILE A 52 3.40 9.08 -9.03
C ILE A 52 4.10 8.49 -10.26
N ALA A 53 4.27 7.17 -10.33
CA ALA A 53 4.87 6.51 -11.49
C ALA A 53 4.03 6.70 -12.75
N ALA A 54 2.70 6.61 -12.65
CA ALA A 54 1.78 6.86 -13.75
C ALA A 54 1.78 8.33 -14.20
N ALA A 55 1.96 9.29 -13.28
CA ALA A 55 2.07 10.70 -13.62
C ALA A 55 3.46 11.09 -14.16
N ALA A 56 4.52 10.39 -13.74
CA ALA A 56 5.89 10.64 -14.17
C ALA A 56 6.22 9.98 -15.52
N LEU A 57 5.60 8.85 -15.85
CA LEU A 57 5.54 8.37 -17.22
C LEU A 57 4.47 9.18 -17.95
N ASP A 58 4.89 10.23 -18.66
CA ASP A 58 4.09 10.74 -19.76
C ASP A 58 4.07 9.67 -20.86
N LEU A 59 3.12 8.73 -20.72
CA LEU A 59 2.99 7.57 -21.58
C LEU A 59 2.68 7.99 -23.02
N GLU A 60 2.14 9.19 -23.20
CA GLU A 60 1.85 9.83 -24.47
C GLU A 60 3.17 10.19 -25.17
N ASP A 61 4.09 10.82 -24.44
CA ASP A 61 5.41 11.22 -24.95
C ASP A 61 6.33 10.01 -25.22
N LEU A 62 6.26 8.96 -24.38
CA LEU A 62 7.01 7.71 -24.60
C LEU A 62 6.49 6.88 -25.80
N THR A 63 5.21 7.04 -26.16
CA THR A 63 4.61 6.34 -27.30
C THR A 63 4.68 7.14 -28.60
N ASP A 64 5.04 8.42 -28.53
CA ASP A 64 5.35 9.24 -29.69
C ASP A 64 6.67 8.78 -30.34
N LYS A 65 6.52 7.92 -31.36
CA LYS A 65 7.62 7.39 -32.17
C LYS A 65 8.36 8.49 -32.95
N ALA A 66 7.77 9.67 -33.14
CA ALA A 66 8.41 10.79 -33.80
C ALA A 66 9.50 11.44 -32.92
N VAL A 67 9.37 11.35 -31.59
CA VAL A 67 10.31 11.96 -30.63
C VAL A 67 11.67 11.23 -30.61
N TYR A 68 11.68 9.89 -30.69
CA TYR A 68 12.92 9.09 -30.64
C TYR A 68 13.36 8.50 -31.99
N ARG A 69 12.52 8.49 -33.04
CA ARG A 69 12.92 8.09 -34.40
C ARG A 69 12.94 9.29 -35.37
N PRO A 70 13.87 10.25 -35.21
CA PRO A 70 14.06 11.29 -36.19
C PRO A 70 14.74 10.67 -37.41
N GLY A 71 13.97 10.37 -38.44
CA GLY A 71 14.52 9.87 -39.70
C GLY A 71 13.99 8.50 -40.09
N ARG A 72 12.84 8.50 -40.74
CA ARG A 72 12.75 7.81 -42.02
C ARG A 72 12.26 8.83 -43.02
N THR A 73 13.22 9.48 -43.67
CA THR A 73 13.02 10.24 -44.90
C THR A 73 12.19 9.37 -45.85
N ALA A 74 10.96 9.78 -46.12
CA ALA A 74 10.12 9.18 -47.13
C ALA A 74 10.25 10.05 -48.40
N GLY A 75 10.96 9.51 -49.41
CA GLY A 75 11.18 10.04 -50.77
C GLY A 75 12.19 11.20 -50.80
N ASP A 76 13.31 11.22 -51.53
CA ASP A 76 13.68 10.57 -52.80
C ASP A 76 12.55 10.62 -53.83
N ASP A 77 12.32 11.82 -54.36
CA ASP A 77 11.84 12.08 -55.73
C ASP A 77 12.72 13.19 -56.33
#